data_AF-A0A359KBE6-F1
#
_entry.id   AF-A0A359KBE6-F1
#
_cell.length_a   1.000
_cell.length_b   1.000
_cell.length_c   1.000
_cell.angle_alpha   90.00
_cell.angle_beta   90.00
_cell.angle_gamma   90.00
#
_symmetry.space_group_name_H-M   'P 1'
#
loop_
_entity.id
_entity.type
_entity.pdbx_description
1 polymer ?
#
loop_
_entity_poly.entity_id
_entity_poly.type
_entity_poly.pdbx_seq_one_letter_code
_entity_poly.pdbx_strand_id
1 'polypeptide(L)' 'MPLLMCPNDNAPMQTLDRHGVQFDMCPTCRGVWLDRGELEKLMES' A
#
# COMPACT_ATOMS: atom_id res chain seq x y z
N MET A 1 -6.73 -5.52 15.24
CA MET A 1 -5.97 -4.88 14.16
C MET A 1 -6.62 -3.54 13.85
N PRO A 2 -5.93 -2.39 13.96
CA PRO A 2 -6.49 -1.13 13.53
C PRO A 2 -6.56 -1.13 11.99
N LEU A 3 -7.72 -0.82 11.44
CA LEU A 3 -7.93 -0.67 10.01
C LEU A 3 -7.24 0.63 9.58
N LEU A 4 -6.20 0.52 8.74
CA LEU A 4 -5.57 1.68 8.12
C LEU A 4 -6.60 2.29 7.15
N MET A 5 -7.16 3.45 7.50
CA MET A 5 -8.15 4.14 6.68
C MET A 5 -7.47 5.16 5.79
N CYS A 6 -7.86 5.21 4.52
CA CYS A 6 -7.33 6.21 3.59
C CYS A 6 -7.74 7.62 4.03
N PRO A 7 -6.82 8.59 4.21
CA PRO A 7 -7.17 9.94 4.65
C PRO A 7 -7.95 10.75 3.60
N ASN A 8 -7.97 10.31 2.34
CA ASN A 8 -8.68 11.01 1.26
C ASN A 8 -10.17 10.60 1.18
N ASP A 9 -10.47 9.32 1.43
CA ASP A 9 -11.82 8.78 1.21
C ASP A 9 -12.41 8.07 2.44
N ASN A 10 -11.65 7.96 3.53
CA ASN A 10 -11.94 7.10 4.71
C ASN A 10 -12.25 5.64 4.36
N ALA A 11 -11.87 5.19 3.17
CA ALA A 11 -12.05 3.81 2.75
C ALA A 11 -11.05 2.89 3.46
N PRO A 12 -11.44 1.63 3.78
CA PRO A 12 -10.51 0.65 4.34
C PRO A 12 -9.46 0.30 3.29
N MET A 13 -8.18 0.47 3.63
CA MET A 13 -7.10 0.08 2.75
C MET A 13 -6.89 -1.43 2.79
N GLN A 14 -6.44 -1.98 1.66
CA GLN A 14 -6.10 -3.38 1.50
C GLN A 14 -4.60 -3.55 1.49
N THR A 15 -4.10 -4.36 2.41
CA THR A 15 -2.70 -4.76 2.43
C THR A 15 -2.45 -5.78 1.33
N LEU A 16 -1.50 -5.48 0.46
CA LEU A 16 -1.05 -6.32 -0.65
C LEU A 16 0.42 -6.67 -0.43
N ASP A 17 0.77 -7.92 -0.68
CA ASP A 17 2.15 -8.39 -0.76
C ASP A 17 2.46 -8.70 -2.23
N ARG A 18 3.56 -8.14 -2.75
CA ARG A 18 4.02 -8.44 -4.11
C ARG A 18 5.53 -8.55 -4.14
N HIS A 19 6.05 -9.69 -4.58
CA HIS A 19 7.50 -9.95 -4.62
C HIS A 19 8.19 -9.78 -3.25
N GLY A 20 7.47 -10.04 -2.16
CA GLY A 20 7.97 -9.86 -0.79
C GLY A 20 7.96 -8.40 -0.32
N VAL A 21 7.26 -7.52 -1.05
CA VAL A 21 7.03 -6.13 -0.67
C VAL A 21 5.61 -5.96 -0.19
N GLN A 22 5.44 -5.54 1.06
CA GLN A 22 4.13 -5.29 1.66
C GLN A 22 3.76 -3.81 1.50
N PHE A 23 2.60 -3.53 0.91
CA PHE A 23 2.09 -2.18 0.72
C PHE A 23 0.58 -2.11 0.90
N ASP A 24 0.07 -0.96 1.32
CA ASP A 24 -1.36 -0.75 1.46
C ASP A 24 -1.90 0.02 0.25
N MET A 25 -2.95 -0.52 -0.37
CA MET A 25 -3.62 0.10 -1.51
C MET A 25 -5.07 0.45 -1.14
N CYS A 26 -5.46 1.68 -1.43
CA CYS A 26 -6.88 2.07 -1.38
C CYS A 26 -7.56 1.71 -2.70
N PRO A 27 -8.61 0.86 -2.72
CA PRO A 27 -9.34 0.51 -3.93
C PRO A 27 -10.19 1.67 -4.48
N THR A 28 -10.49 2.69 -3.66
CA THR A 28 -11.36 3.81 -4.03
C THR A 28 -10.58 4.92 -4.73
N CYS A 29 -9.58 5.52 -4.08
CA CYS A 29 -8.74 6.55 -4.70
C CYS A 29 -7.55 6.02 -5.49
N ARG A 30 -7.23 4.72 -5.38
CA ARG A 30 -5.99 4.11 -5.92
C ARG A 30 -4.71 4.69 -5.29
N GLY A 31 -4.81 5.27 -4.09
CA GLY A 31 -3.66 5.67 -3.31
C GLY A 31 -2.86 4.44 -2.86
N VAL A 32 -1.53 4.51 -2.97
CA VAL A 32 -0.62 3.44 -2.56
C VAL A 32 0.29 3.97 -1.46
N TRP A 33 0.36 3.23 -0.36
CA TRP A 33 1.16 3.52 0.82
C TRP A 33 2.23 2.45 0.93
N LEU A 34 3.49 2.86 0.81
CA LEU A 34 4.64 1.96 0.90
C LEU A 34 5.55 2.41 2.02
N ASP A 35 6.12 1.44 2.73
CA ASP A 35 7.22 1.69 3.64
C ASP A 35 8.54 1.94 2.88
N ARG A 36 9.36 2.80 3.46
CA ARG A 36 10.58 3.31 2.84
C ARG A 36 11.65 2.22 2.81
N GLY A 37 11.94 1.68 1.62
CA GLY A 37 13.03 0.73 1.37
C GLY A 37 12.67 -0.44 0.44
N GLU A 38 11.38 -0.67 0.18
CA GLU A 38 10.94 -1.80 -0.63
C GLU A 38 10.74 -1.46 -2.12
N LEU A 39 10.51 -0.18 -2.43
CA LEU A 39 10.29 0.30 -3.80
C LEU A 39 11.51 0.05 -4.72
N GLU A 40 12.72 0.11 -4.18
CA GLU A 40 13.96 -0.09 -4.95
C GLU A 40 14.07 -1.52 -5.48
N LYS A 41 13.61 -2.53 -4.73
CA LYS A 41 13.57 -3.93 -5.21
C LYS A 41 12.56 -4.17 -6.32
N LEU A 42 11.49 -3.37 -6.40
CA LEU A 42 10.44 -3.53 -7.41
C LEU A 42 10.80 -2.87 -8.76
N MET A 43 11.73 -1.92 -8.76
CA MET A 43 12.12 -1.15 -9.95
C MET A 43 13.36 -1.71 -10.67
N GLU A 44 14.07 -2.67 -10.06
CA GLU A 44 15.31 -3.24 -10.60
C GLU A 44 15.04 -4.47 -11.50
N SER A 45 14.22 -4.30 -12.55
CA SER A 45 13.98 -5.30 -13.60
C SER A 45 14.32 -4.79 -14.98
#